data_AF-A0A257JDW8-F1
#
_entry.id   AF-A0A257JDW8-F1
#
_cell.length_a   1.000
_cell.length_b   1.000
_cell.length_c   1.000
_cell.angle_alpha   90.00
_cell.angle_beta   90.00
_cell.angle_gamma   90.00
#
_symmetry.space_group_name_H-M   'P 1'
#
loop_
_entity.id
_entity.type
_entity.pdbx_description
1 polymer ?
#
loop_
_entity_poly.entity_id
_entity_poly.type
_entity_poly.pdbx_seq_one_letter_code
_entity_poly.pdbx_strand_id
1 'polypeptide(L)'
;FDYLKDVYRDQVDALVEGGVDFILIETVFDTLNAKAAIMSVLEAQADLGRDIPIMISMTLTDLSGRNLSGHTVEAFWYAVKHARPVTIGLNCSFGAEQLRPHVKLLSGIAETLIMVYPNAGLPNELGEYDELPAETAALVGEWAAAGQVNILGGCCGASPAHIAAMAKAIDGLAPRVIPVPDVKTRLAGLEPMTIAA
;
A
#
# COMPACT_ATOMS: atom_id res chain seq x y z
N PHE A 1 -10.78 -11.64 15.63
CA PHE A 1 -10.87 -11.74 14.17
C PHE A 1 -12.32 -11.58 13.75
N ASP A 2 -13.20 -12.52 14.09
CA ASP A 2 -14.61 -12.56 13.65
C ASP A 2 -15.34 -11.23 13.86
N TYR A 3 -15.28 -10.67 15.07
CA TYR A 3 -15.89 -9.36 15.36
C TYR A 3 -15.45 -8.25 14.39
N LEU A 4 -14.15 -8.12 14.12
CA LEU A 4 -13.65 -7.09 13.19
C LEU A 4 -14.02 -7.41 11.73
N LYS A 5 -14.01 -8.69 11.35
CA LYS A 5 -14.43 -9.13 10.02
C LYS A 5 -15.88 -8.73 9.77
N ASP A 6 -16.77 -8.95 10.73
CA ASP A 6 -18.18 -8.58 10.62
C ASP A 6 -18.36 -7.05 10.53
N VAL A 7 -17.60 -6.27 11.31
CA VAL A 7 -17.59 -4.81 11.20
C VAL A 7 -17.11 -4.33 9.82
N TYR A 8 -16.05 -4.93 9.27
CA TYR A 8 -15.61 -4.60 7.91
C TYR A 8 -16.63 -5.05 6.87
N ARG A 9 -17.35 -6.15 7.11
CA ARG A 9 -18.37 -6.65 6.18
C ARG A 9 -19.49 -5.65 5.99
N ASP A 10 -20.00 -5.05 7.07
CA ASP A 10 -21.02 -4.00 7.01
C ASP A 10 -20.56 -2.81 6.14
N GLN A 11 -19.28 -2.42 6.26
CA GLN A 11 -18.71 -1.32 5.47
C GLN A 11 -18.54 -1.70 3.99
N VAL A 12 -18.05 -2.91 3.72
CA VAL A 12 -17.86 -3.42 2.36
C VAL A 12 -19.20 -3.49 1.64
N ASP A 13 -20.23 -4.07 2.26
CA ASP A 13 -21.55 -4.20 1.66
C ASP A 13 -22.14 -2.82 1.31
N ALA A 14 -22.04 -1.84 2.22
CA ALA A 14 -22.50 -0.48 1.99
C ALA A 14 -21.74 0.23 0.85
N LEU A 15 -20.41 0.08 0.78
CA LEU A 15 -19.60 0.65 -0.30
C LEU A 15 -19.93 0.01 -1.65
N VAL A 16 -20.11 -1.31 -1.66
CA VAL A 16 -20.46 -2.06 -2.86
C VAL A 16 -21.85 -1.70 -3.37
N GLU A 17 -22.84 -1.55 -2.49
CA GLU A 17 -24.16 -1.02 -2.83
C GLU A 17 -24.06 0.41 -3.41
N GLY A 18 -23.17 1.22 -2.86
CA GLY A 18 -22.83 2.55 -3.38
C GLY A 18 -22.17 2.56 -4.77
N GLY A 19 -21.79 1.39 -5.31
CA GLY A 19 -21.27 1.26 -6.67
C GLY A 19 -19.79 1.61 -6.83
N VAL A 20 -18.97 1.45 -5.78
CA VAL A 20 -17.52 1.66 -5.88
C VAL A 20 -16.85 0.69 -6.86
N ASP A 21 -15.80 1.14 -7.53
CA ASP A 21 -15.02 0.31 -8.47
C ASP A 21 -14.11 -0.70 -7.76
N PHE A 22 -13.67 -0.39 -6.53
CA PHE A 22 -12.75 -1.20 -5.74
C PHE A 22 -12.87 -0.89 -4.25
N ILE A 23 -12.34 -1.79 -3.41
CA ILE A 23 -12.18 -1.58 -1.97
C ILE A 23 -10.69 -1.37 -1.66
N LEU A 24 -10.37 -0.24 -1.05
CA LEU A 24 -9.03 0.08 -0.58
C LEU A 24 -8.94 -0.17 0.94
N ILE A 25 -8.12 -1.15 1.32
CA ILE A 25 -7.76 -1.45 2.71
C ILE A 25 -6.46 -0.68 3.00
N GLU A 26 -6.61 0.58 3.43
CA GLU A 26 -5.48 1.48 3.63
C GLU A 26 -5.01 1.60 5.08
N THR A 27 -3.81 2.18 5.24
CA THR A 27 -3.19 2.51 6.53
C THR A 27 -3.14 1.29 7.46
N VAL A 28 -2.80 0.13 6.90
CA VAL A 28 -2.72 -1.10 7.65
C VAL A 28 -1.52 -1.06 8.58
N PHE A 29 -1.79 -0.87 9.87
CA PHE A 29 -0.80 -0.96 10.94
C PHE A 29 -0.73 -2.36 11.57
N ASP A 30 -1.80 -3.15 11.47
CA ASP A 30 -1.88 -4.51 12.01
C ASP A 30 -2.30 -5.52 10.93
N THR A 31 -1.52 -6.60 10.79
CA THR A 31 -1.74 -7.58 9.72
C THR A 31 -2.98 -8.45 9.94
N LEU A 32 -3.36 -8.73 11.19
CA LEU A 32 -4.55 -9.54 11.48
C LEU A 32 -5.83 -8.77 11.17
N ASN A 33 -5.85 -7.45 11.45
CA ASN A 33 -6.91 -6.53 11.05
C ASN A 33 -7.04 -6.48 9.52
N ALA A 34 -5.91 -6.41 8.81
CA ALA A 34 -5.90 -6.48 7.34
C ALA A 34 -6.54 -7.77 6.82
N LYS A 35 -6.22 -8.92 7.44
CA LYS A 35 -6.82 -10.21 7.07
C LYS A 35 -8.31 -10.28 7.35
N ALA A 36 -8.78 -9.63 8.42
CA ALA A 36 -10.22 -9.53 8.69
C ALA A 36 -10.93 -8.71 7.60
N ALA A 37 -10.36 -7.57 7.19
CA ALA A 37 -10.89 -6.76 6.09
C ALA A 37 -10.86 -7.51 4.75
N ILE A 38 -9.74 -8.17 4.41
CA ILE A 38 -9.65 -9.02 3.21
C ILE A 38 -10.74 -10.08 3.21
N MET A 39 -10.90 -10.82 4.32
CA MET A 39 -11.91 -11.87 4.41
C MET A 39 -13.32 -11.30 4.23
N SER A 40 -13.63 -10.13 4.79
CA SER A 40 -14.93 -9.49 4.59
C SER A 40 -15.24 -9.20 3.12
N VAL A 41 -14.24 -8.76 2.33
CA VAL A 41 -14.40 -8.56 0.89
C VAL A 41 -14.57 -9.89 0.15
N LEU A 42 -13.80 -10.92 0.52
CA LEU A 42 -13.92 -12.24 -0.09
C LEU A 42 -15.30 -12.88 0.18
N GLU A 43 -15.85 -12.71 1.38
CA GLU A 43 -17.21 -13.16 1.69
C GLU A 43 -18.23 -12.37 0.85
N ALA A 44 -18.06 -11.05 0.69
CA ALA A 44 -18.93 -10.24 -0.14
C ALA A 44 -18.90 -10.67 -1.62
N GLN A 45 -17.71 -10.99 -2.14
CA GLN A 45 -17.54 -11.54 -3.49
C GLN A 45 -18.28 -12.87 -3.66
N ALA A 46 -18.20 -13.76 -2.65
CA ALA A 46 -18.87 -15.04 -2.68
C ALA A 46 -20.40 -14.89 -2.71
N ASP A 47 -20.96 -14.00 -1.87
CA ASP A 47 -22.41 -13.76 -1.80
C ASP A 47 -22.95 -13.10 -3.08
N LEU A 48 -22.19 -12.16 -3.66
CA LEU A 48 -22.58 -11.46 -4.88
C LEU A 48 -22.32 -12.28 -6.16
N GLY A 49 -21.53 -13.35 -6.07
CA GLY A 49 -21.13 -14.15 -7.22
C GLY A 49 -20.28 -13.38 -8.24
N ARG A 50 -19.57 -12.32 -7.81
CA ARG A 50 -18.70 -11.51 -8.67
C ARG A 50 -17.46 -11.04 -7.92
N ASP A 51 -16.43 -10.69 -8.66
CA ASP A 51 -15.22 -10.11 -8.07
C ASP A 51 -15.41 -8.64 -7.64
N ILE A 52 -14.72 -8.29 -6.56
CA ILE A 52 -14.56 -6.93 -6.04
C ILE A 52 -13.05 -6.69 -6.00
N PRO A 53 -12.50 -5.79 -6.83
CA PRO A 53 -11.07 -5.50 -6.80
C PRO A 53 -10.63 -4.97 -5.44
N ILE A 54 -9.56 -5.56 -4.89
CA ILE A 54 -8.97 -5.16 -3.61
C ILE A 54 -7.67 -4.39 -3.86
N MET A 55 -7.51 -3.26 -3.18
CA MET A 55 -6.25 -2.53 -3.06
C MET A 55 -5.81 -2.56 -1.59
N ILE A 56 -4.50 -2.67 -1.33
CA ILE A 56 -3.97 -2.77 0.03
C ILE A 56 -2.79 -1.81 0.19
N SER A 57 -2.73 -1.09 1.31
CA SER A 57 -1.52 -0.36 1.70
C SER A 57 -1.19 -0.53 3.17
N MET A 58 0.11 -0.66 3.43
CA MET A 58 0.67 -0.75 4.77
C MET A 58 1.20 0.60 5.22
N THR A 59 1.08 0.88 6.51
CA THR A 59 1.82 1.98 7.13
C THR A 59 2.95 1.42 8.00
N LEU A 60 4.06 2.14 8.05
CA LEU A 60 5.21 1.82 8.91
C LEU A 60 5.09 2.59 10.22
N THR A 61 5.49 1.98 11.33
CA THR A 61 5.50 2.63 12.65
C THR A 61 6.86 3.16 13.05
N ASP A 62 7.93 2.65 12.44
CA ASP A 62 9.29 3.11 12.67
C ASP A 62 10.16 2.96 11.41
N LEU A 63 11.38 3.51 11.48
CA LEU A 63 12.37 3.44 10.40
C LEU A 63 13.00 2.04 10.22
N SER A 64 12.65 1.06 11.06
CA SER A 64 13.06 -0.34 10.85
C SER A 64 12.24 -1.04 9.77
N GLY A 65 11.21 -0.37 9.24
CA GLY A 65 10.40 -0.89 8.13
C GLY A 65 9.31 -1.85 8.56
N ARG A 66 8.81 -1.70 9.79
CA ARG A 66 7.78 -2.56 10.37
C ARG A 66 6.46 -1.84 10.55
N ASN A 67 5.38 -2.59 10.45
CA ASN A 67 4.08 -2.14 10.97
C ASN A 67 3.98 -2.38 12.49
N LEU A 68 2.87 -1.96 13.11
CA LEU A 68 2.67 -2.07 14.56
C LEU A 68 2.70 -3.51 15.06
N SER A 69 2.24 -4.45 14.23
CA SER A 69 2.31 -5.89 14.53
C SER A 69 3.72 -6.49 14.38
N GLY A 70 4.71 -5.70 13.98
CA GLY A 70 6.12 -6.09 13.87
C GLY A 70 6.51 -6.72 12.52
N HIS A 71 5.58 -6.83 11.56
CA HIS A 71 5.87 -7.36 10.23
C HIS A 71 6.70 -6.37 9.42
N THR A 72 7.79 -6.87 8.83
CA THR A 72 8.48 -6.15 7.76
C THR A 72 7.60 -6.06 6.50
N VAL A 73 7.94 -5.15 5.58
CA VAL A 73 7.25 -4.97 4.29
C VAL A 73 7.16 -6.28 3.49
N GLU A 74 8.23 -7.06 3.45
CA GLU A 74 8.24 -8.36 2.74
C GLU A 74 7.36 -9.40 3.46
N ALA A 75 7.46 -9.50 4.78
CA ALA A 75 6.61 -10.40 5.56
C ALA A 75 5.12 -10.06 5.39
N PHE A 76 4.78 -8.77 5.40
CA PHE A 76 3.43 -8.30 5.15
C PHE A 76 2.93 -8.70 3.75
N TRP A 77 3.72 -8.47 2.71
CA TRP A 77 3.37 -8.87 1.35
C TRP A 77 3.07 -10.38 1.26
N TYR A 78 3.94 -11.23 1.81
CA TYR A 78 3.69 -12.68 1.83
C TYR A 78 2.47 -13.07 2.65
N ALA A 79 2.16 -12.32 3.72
CA ALA A 79 0.99 -12.57 4.54
C ALA A 79 -0.34 -12.23 3.84
N VAL A 80 -0.36 -11.27 2.91
CA VAL A 80 -1.60 -10.77 2.27
C VAL A 80 -1.73 -11.08 0.78
N LYS A 81 -0.67 -11.49 0.08
CA LYS A 81 -0.70 -11.72 -1.38
C LYS A 81 -1.74 -12.74 -1.86
N HIS A 82 -2.19 -13.64 -0.98
CA HIS A 82 -3.25 -14.60 -1.27
C HIS A 82 -4.59 -13.94 -1.61
N ALA A 83 -4.80 -12.68 -1.20
CA ALA A 83 -5.94 -11.87 -1.57
C ALA A 83 -5.94 -11.46 -3.05
N ARG A 84 -4.82 -11.65 -3.77
CA ARG A 84 -4.62 -11.23 -5.17
C ARG A 84 -5.03 -9.77 -5.41
N PRO A 85 -4.51 -8.81 -4.62
CA PRO A 85 -4.92 -7.42 -4.75
C PRO A 85 -4.45 -6.83 -6.08
N VAL A 86 -5.21 -5.88 -6.62
CA VAL A 86 -4.84 -5.09 -7.81
C VAL A 86 -3.64 -4.21 -7.50
N THR A 87 -3.53 -3.70 -6.27
CA THR A 87 -2.37 -2.94 -5.83
C THR A 87 -1.93 -3.34 -4.42
N ILE A 88 -0.62 -3.29 -4.19
CA ILE A 88 -0.01 -3.29 -2.85
C ILE A 88 0.85 -2.04 -2.69
N GLY A 89 0.99 -1.50 -1.49
CA GLY A 89 1.86 -0.36 -1.32
C GLY A 89 2.01 0.19 0.09
N LEU A 90 2.46 1.43 0.16
CA LEU A 90 2.83 2.11 1.40
C LEU A 90 2.17 3.49 1.46
N ASN A 91 1.64 3.84 2.63
CA ASN A 91 1.09 5.17 2.88
C ASN A 91 1.23 5.60 4.34
N CYS A 92 1.10 6.91 4.54
CA CYS A 92 1.12 7.53 5.86
C CYS A 92 2.44 7.33 6.65
N SER A 93 2.45 7.83 7.89
CA SER A 93 3.56 7.88 8.88
C SER A 93 4.81 8.63 8.47
N PHE A 94 5.21 8.55 7.20
CA PHE A 94 6.50 8.99 6.70
C PHE A 94 6.36 9.73 5.37
N GLY A 95 7.31 10.61 5.12
CA GLY A 95 7.51 11.26 3.82
C GLY A 95 8.18 10.33 2.80
N ALA A 96 8.34 10.84 1.58
CA ALA A 96 8.92 10.07 0.48
C ALA A 96 10.37 9.63 0.76
N GLU A 97 11.18 10.45 1.42
CA GLU A 97 12.57 10.08 1.67
C GLU A 97 12.70 8.82 2.54
N GLN A 98 11.92 8.72 3.62
CA GLN A 98 11.99 7.59 4.54
C GLN A 98 11.35 6.32 3.96
N LEU A 99 10.36 6.45 3.06
CA LEU A 99 9.75 5.31 2.39
C LEU A 99 10.61 4.72 1.25
N ARG A 100 11.57 5.47 0.71
CA ARG A 100 12.42 5.06 -0.44
C ARG A 100 12.99 3.63 -0.36
N PRO A 101 13.67 3.19 0.73
CA PRO A 101 14.21 1.83 0.79
C PRO A 101 13.11 0.75 0.75
N HIS A 102 11.95 1.04 1.33
CA HIS A 102 10.81 0.12 1.42
C HIS A 102 10.06 0.00 0.09
N VAL A 103 9.90 1.11 -0.64
CA VAL A 103 9.37 1.12 -2.00
C VAL A 103 10.28 0.29 -2.93
N LYS A 104 11.60 0.50 -2.85
CA LYS A 104 12.56 -0.29 -3.63
C LYS A 104 12.45 -1.78 -3.33
N LEU A 105 12.41 -2.17 -2.06
CA LEU A 105 12.25 -3.58 -1.65
C LEU A 105 10.94 -4.18 -2.19
N LEU A 106 9.81 -3.52 -1.97
CA LEU A 106 8.49 -3.99 -2.41
C LEU A 106 8.44 -4.12 -3.95
N SER A 107 9.09 -3.18 -4.66
CA SER A 107 9.29 -3.25 -6.11
C SER A 107 10.17 -4.44 -6.55
N GLY A 108 10.94 -5.07 -5.67
CA GLY A 108 11.62 -6.32 -6.05
C GLY A 108 10.67 -7.52 -6.14
N ILE A 109 9.60 -7.52 -5.35
CA ILE A 109 8.92 -8.76 -4.92
C ILE A 109 7.41 -8.79 -5.18
N ALA A 110 6.78 -7.63 -5.38
CA ALA A 110 5.33 -7.56 -5.59
C ALA A 110 4.96 -7.99 -7.00
N GLU A 111 4.15 -9.06 -7.10
CA GLU A 111 3.57 -9.62 -8.34
C GLU A 111 2.26 -8.89 -8.74
N THR A 112 2.14 -7.63 -8.35
CA THR A 112 0.98 -6.77 -8.63
C THR A 112 1.43 -5.32 -8.76
N LEU A 113 0.52 -4.41 -9.07
CA LEU A 113 0.83 -3.00 -9.19
C LEU A 113 1.23 -2.41 -7.82
N ILE A 114 2.12 -1.42 -7.84
CA ILE A 114 2.54 -0.70 -6.64
C ILE A 114 1.88 0.69 -6.60
N MET A 115 1.18 0.97 -5.50
CA MET A 115 0.59 2.28 -5.20
C MET A 115 1.24 2.89 -3.96
N VAL A 116 1.93 4.03 -4.09
CA VAL A 116 2.57 4.69 -2.95
C VAL A 116 2.08 6.11 -2.81
N TYR A 117 1.71 6.49 -1.60
CA TYR A 117 1.19 7.82 -1.31
C TYR A 117 1.71 8.31 0.04
N PRO A 118 2.92 8.92 0.06
CA PRO A 118 3.56 9.38 1.28
C PRO A 118 2.83 10.59 1.89
N ASN A 119 3.17 10.92 3.13
CA ASN A 119 2.86 12.24 3.67
C ASN A 119 3.69 13.32 2.93
N ALA A 120 3.25 14.56 2.99
CA ALA A 120 4.04 15.72 2.56
C ALA A 120 5.12 16.03 3.61
N GLY A 121 6.13 15.16 3.69
CA GLY A 121 7.16 15.18 4.72
C GLY A 121 6.69 14.65 6.07
N LEU A 122 7.48 14.91 7.11
CA LEU A 122 7.13 14.64 8.50
C LEU A 122 6.39 15.84 9.09
N PRO A 123 5.41 15.63 10.00
CA PRO A 123 4.76 16.75 10.68
C PRO A 123 5.78 17.50 11.55
N ASN A 124 5.68 18.82 11.58
CA ASN A 124 6.46 19.68 12.47
C ASN A 124 5.95 19.61 13.92
N GLU A 125 6.57 20.35 14.85
CA GLU A 125 6.18 20.35 16.27
C GLU A 125 4.74 20.82 16.53
N LEU A 126 4.12 21.51 15.57
CA LEU A 126 2.73 21.95 15.61
C LEU A 126 1.76 20.94 14.96
N GLY A 127 2.29 19.84 14.41
CA GLY A 127 1.51 18.83 13.68
C GLY A 127 1.20 19.21 12.23
N GLU A 128 1.82 20.26 11.70
CA GLU A 128 1.62 20.75 10.33
C GLU A 128 2.65 20.15 9.37
N TYR A 129 2.35 20.16 8.07
CA TYR A 129 3.22 19.61 7.01
C TYR A 129 3.76 20.75 6.15
N ASP A 130 5.06 20.97 6.24
CA ASP A 130 5.75 22.11 5.60
C ASP A 130 6.34 21.78 4.21
N GLU A 131 6.39 20.50 3.84
CA GLU A 131 6.96 20.07 2.55
C GLU A 131 6.14 20.66 1.40
N LEU A 132 6.83 21.27 0.44
CA LEU A 132 6.17 21.97 -0.66
C LEU A 132 5.79 21.01 -1.79
N PRO A 133 4.77 21.34 -2.61
CA PRO A 133 4.37 20.54 -3.77
C PRO A 133 5.52 20.09 -4.69
N ALA A 134 6.47 20.99 -4.96
CA ALA A 134 7.60 20.69 -5.84
C ALA A 134 8.62 19.74 -5.19
N GLU A 135 8.75 19.77 -3.86
CA GLU A 135 9.66 18.92 -3.10
C GLU A 135 9.13 17.49 -3.08
N THR A 136 7.87 17.29 -2.67
CA THR A 136 7.25 15.96 -2.72
C THR A 136 7.27 15.39 -4.14
N ALA A 137 6.94 16.21 -5.15
CA ALA A 137 6.95 15.79 -6.55
C ALA A 137 8.34 15.34 -7.04
N ALA A 138 9.39 16.04 -6.65
CA ALA A 138 10.76 15.65 -6.98
C ALA A 138 11.12 14.29 -6.36
N LEU A 139 10.81 14.11 -5.07
CA LEU A 139 11.13 12.88 -4.33
C LEU A 139 10.40 11.65 -4.89
N VAL A 140 9.08 11.76 -5.12
CA VAL A 140 8.31 10.63 -5.68
C VAL A 140 8.61 10.42 -7.17
N GLY A 141 9.02 11.47 -7.88
CA GLY A 141 9.44 11.41 -9.28
C GLY A 141 10.66 10.52 -9.47
N GLU A 142 11.57 10.44 -8.50
CA GLU A 142 12.69 9.51 -8.52
C GLU A 142 12.23 8.04 -8.54
N TRP A 143 11.19 7.68 -7.78
CA TRP A 143 10.64 6.33 -7.76
C TRP A 143 10.02 5.96 -9.11
N ALA A 144 9.28 6.90 -9.72
CA ALA A 144 8.68 6.73 -11.03
C ALA A 144 9.77 6.56 -12.11
N ALA A 145 10.78 7.43 -12.11
CA ALA A 145 11.91 7.36 -13.04
C ALA A 145 12.73 6.06 -12.90
N ALA A 146 12.80 5.51 -11.69
CA ALA A 146 13.42 4.22 -11.42
C ALA A 146 12.52 3.01 -11.74
N GLY A 147 11.28 3.22 -12.23
CA GLY A 147 10.33 2.14 -12.54
C GLY A 147 9.89 1.34 -11.32
N GLN A 148 9.77 1.99 -10.16
CA GLN A 148 9.48 1.34 -8.87
C GLN A 148 8.00 1.38 -8.47
N VAL A 149 7.20 2.22 -9.12
CA VAL A 149 5.78 2.45 -8.78
C VAL A 149 4.90 2.43 -10.03
N ASN A 150 3.62 2.14 -9.85
CA ASN A 150 2.59 2.19 -10.89
C ASN A 150 1.62 3.35 -10.66
N ILE A 151 1.32 3.64 -9.39
CA ILE A 151 0.38 4.68 -8.97
C ILE A 151 1.05 5.50 -7.86
N LEU A 152 0.92 6.82 -7.97
CA LEU A 152 1.36 7.77 -6.96
C LEU A 152 0.18 8.60 -6.46
N GLY A 153 0.23 8.96 -5.18
CA GLY A 153 -0.72 9.88 -4.55
C GLY A 153 -0.07 10.61 -3.39
N GLY A 154 -0.89 11.21 -2.54
CA GLY A 154 -0.45 11.82 -1.29
C GLY A 154 -1.39 11.46 -0.15
N CYS A 155 -0.84 11.35 1.05
CA CYS A 155 -1.57 11.08 2.29
C CYS A 155 -1.68 12.39 3.11
N CYS A 156 -1.34 12.37 4.40
CA CYS A 156 -1.44 13.55 5.25
C CYS A 156 -0.51 14.68 4.77
N GLY A 157 -1.00 15.92 4.81
CA GLY A 157 -0.27 17.11 4.35
C GLY A 157 -0.33 17.35 2.83
N ALA A 158 -0.62 16.32 2.03
CA ALA A 158 -0.75 16.49 0.59
C ALA A 158 -2.01 17.29 0.23
N SER A 159 -1.87 18.14 -0.80
CA SER A 159 -2.95 19.00 -1.30
C SER A 159 -3.14 18.82 -2.81
N PRO A 160 -4.20 19.37 -3.43
CA PRO A 160 -4.35 19.34 -4.88
C PRO A 160 -3.13 19.88 -5.64
N ALA A 161 -2.43 20.86 -5.07
CA ALA A 161 -1.19 21.39 -5.66
C ALA A 161 -0.05 20.35 -5.66
N HIS A 162 0.04 19.53 -4.60
CA HIS A 162 0.98 18.41 -4.55
C HIS A 162 0.67 17.39 -5.64
N ILE A 163 -0.59 16.98 -5.76
CA ILE A 163 -1.01 16.01 -6.79
C ILE A 163 -0.72 16.53 -8.20
N ALA A 164 -1.00 17.81 -8.48
CA ALA A 164 -0.70 18.43 -9.76
C ALA A 164 0.81 18.46 -10.06
N ALA A 165 1.64 18.77 -9.05
CA ALA A 165 3.09 18.78 -9.19
C ALA A 165 3.63 17.36 -9.45
N MET A 166 3.14 16.35 -8.72
CA MET A 166 3.50 14.94 -8.93
C MET A 166 3.15 14.48 -10.35
N ALA A 167 1.90 14.73 -10.79
CA ALA A 167 1.44 14.36 -12.12
C ALA A 167 2.32 14.98 -13.22
N LYS A 168 2.69 16.26 -13.07
CA LYS A 168 3.61 16.93 -14.00
C LYS A 168 5.03 16.33 -13.97
N ALA A 169 5.53 15.97 -12.79
CA ALA A 169 6.89 15.45 -12.63
C ALA A 169 7.07 14.05 -13.25
N ILE A 170 6.01 13.25 -13.30
CA ILE A 170 6.06 11.87 -13.81
C ILE A 170 5.49 11.72 -15.22
N ASP A 171 5.07 12.81 -15.86
CA ASP A 171 4.49 12.79 -17.20
C ASP A 171 5.47 12.16 -18.21
N GLY A 172 4.94 11.27 -19.06
CA GLY A 172 5.73 10.53 -20.05
C GLY A 172 6.61 9.40 -19.50
N LEU A 173 6.66 9.16 -18.18
CA LEU A 173 7.40 8.04 -17.62
C LEU A 173 6.59 6.73 -17.75
N ALA A 174 7.30 5.63 -18.02
CA ALA A 174 6.68 4.31 -18.07
C ALA A 174 6.39 3.82 -16.65
N PRO A 175 5.23 3.18 -16.40
CA PRO A 175 4.95 2.56 -15.12
C PRO A 175 5.89 1.38 -14.89
N ARG A 176 6.08 1.04 -13.61
CA ARG A 176 6.78 -0.16 -13.19
C ARG A 176 6.29 -1.42 -13.93
N VAL A 177 7.24 -2.24 -14.39
CA VAL A 177 6.96 -3.58 -14.91
C VAL A 177 6.80 -4.56 -13.74
N ILE A 178 5.72 -5.35 -13.75
CA ILE A 178 5.46 -6.36 -12.71
C ILE A 178 6.47 -7.52 -12.87
N PRO A 179 7.25 -7.85 -11.83
CA PRO A 179 8.22 -8.93 -11.86
C PRO A 179 7.54 -10.30 -11.84
N VAL A 180 8.25 -11.30 -12.36
CA VAL A 180 7.86 -12.71 -12.28
C VAL A 180 8.91 -13.43 -11.41
N PRO A 181 8.71 -13.50 -10.07
CA PRO A 181 9.68 -14.11 -9.18
C PRO A 181 9.65 -15.64 -9.27
N ASP A 182 10.75 -16.29 -8.88
CA ASP A 182 10.82 -17.75 -8.81
C ASP A 182 9.70 -18.34 -7.95
N VAL A 183 9.16 -19.49 -8.35
CA VAL A 183 8.24 -20.27 -7.53
C VAL A 183 9.01 -20.90 -6.37
N LYS A 184 8.81 -20.36 -5.16
CA LYS A 184 9.42 -20.82 -3.90
C LYS A 184 8.38 -20.77 -2.79
N THR A 185 8.48 -21.69 -1.84
CA THR A 185 7.68 -21.64 -0.61
C THR A 185 8.11 -20.45 0.22
N ARG A 186 7.20 -19.49 0.39
CA ARG A 186 7.38 -18.25 1.14
C ARG A 186 6.39 -18.21 2.28
N LEU A 187 6.90 -18.02 3.49
CA LEU A 187 6.15 -17.96 4.73
C LEU A 187 6.36 -16.60 5.37
N ALA A 188 5.41 -16.17 6.20
CA ALA A 188 5.46 -14.93 6.95
C ALA A 188 5.26 -15.19 8.44
N GLY A 189 6.28 -14.90 9.23
CA GLY A 189 6.15 -14.54 10.65
C GLY A 189 6.32 -13.02 10.78
N LEU A 190 6.99 -12.56 11.85
CA LEU A 190 7.46 -11.16 11.91
C LEU A 190 8.46 -10.85 10.79
N GLU A 191 9.26 -11.86 10.43
CA GLU A 191 10.17 -11.87 9.29
C GLU A 191 9.63 -12.77 8.16
N PRO A 192 10.03 -12.48 6.90
CA PRO A 192 9.81 -13.41 5.81
C PRO A 192 10.74 -14.62 5.94
N MET A 193 10.26 -15.77 5.50
CA MET A 193 11.06 -16.97 5.35
C MET A 193 10.85 -17.55 3.95
N THR A 194 11.92 -17.68 3.19
CA THR A 194 11.91 -18.38 1.90
C THR A 194 12.63 -19.71 2.08
N ILE A 195 11.94 -20.82 1.83
CA ILE A 195 12.54 -22.16 1.89
C ILE A 195 13.44 -22.34 0.65
N ALA A 196 14.71 -22.65 0.89
CA ALA A 196 15.65 -23.01 -0.19
C ALA A 196 15.18 -24.31 -0.86
N ALA A 197 15.23 -24.33 -2.19
CA ALA A 197 14.94 -25.52 -3.00
C ALA A 197 16.04 -26.57 -2.86
#